data_AF-A0A423K9Y0-F1
#
_entry.id   AF-A0A423K9Y0-F1
#
_cell.length_a   1.000
_cell.length_b   1.000
_cell.length_c   1.000
_cell.angle_alpha   90.00
_cell.angle_beta   90.00
_cell.angle_gamma   90.00
#
_symmetry.space_group_name_H-M   'P 1'
#
loop_
_entity.id
_entity.type
_entity.pdbx_description
1 polymer ?
#
loop_
_entity_poly.entity_id
_entity_poly.type
_entity_poly.pdbx_seq_one_letter_code
_entity_poly.pdbx_strand_id
1 'polypeptide(L)'
;MANKLRAFISSTMEDLGNERRAVVQQLLSMGIEPINAEDMSPVGRPSWETIRSEIEQCHLFVLILGDRYGWEPDSGYGAGTGLSVTHLELQAAREGTKLVLAFMKKLRYGAAVDVKRDSLRREVSDWDTGVFRQDFEWADELARKVGASVTSLFTDALHKQLVRRADATSGVNTIVLAAPRAGNAVLKPSTEKVLLAGAGMSIAAGYPTALLLMGILANDLWGQQQDASQLMVYNFSELAAYYEAVVGRKELENRIAEVLDTPQAVLPTPAHMKAVRAFRNIVTTNYDMLFERACELQGLTYRVVYPFDAAPGDEFEGLTIYKLVGSALAPHTLILTSDDLPRVAQGQVFAKVQDLIAHNEIVVIGHSLRDGNVQILLKHRDSKHEAVYVSPSTAAIEDMVLSRYGFKRVRATADDFMSTFPA
;
A
#
# COMPACT_ATOMS: atom_id res chain seq x y z
N MET A 1 0.31 10.95 -10.23
CA MET A 1 0.17 10.99 -8.76
C MET A 1 -0.02 9.57 -8.29
N ALA A 2 0.65 9.19 -7.21
CA ALA A 2 0.51 7.89 -6.56
C ALA A 2 -0.86 7.83 -5.86
N ASN A 3 -1.67 6.80 -6.11
CA ASN A 3 -3.03 6.65 -5.55
C ASN A 3 -3.04 5.92 -4.20
N LYS A 4 -1.98 6.13 -3.43
CA LYS A 4 -1.80 5.49 -2.12
C LYS A 4 -2.95 5.89 -1.20
N LEU A 5 -3.37 4.99 -0.32
CA LEU A 5 -4.35 5.33 0.71
C LEU A 5 -3.72 6.37 1.65
N ARG A 6 -4.36 7.53 1.78
CA ARG A 6 -3.86 8.68 2.56
C ARG A 6 -4.72 8.90 3.79
N ALA A 7 -4.09 9.06 4.95
CA ALA A 7 -4.74 9.27 6.23
C ALA A 7 -4.26 10.58 6.87
N PHE A 8 -5.14 11.56 6.99
CA PHE A 8 -4.86 12.79 7.70
C PHE A 8 -4.89 12.53 9.21
N ILE A 9 -3.81 12.85 9.93
CA ILE A 9 -3.76 12.68 11.38
C ILE A 9 -3.98 14.04 12.04
N SER A 10 -5.13 14.19 12.69
CA SER A 10 -5.50 15.37 13.47
C SER A 10 -5.36 15.07 14.96
N SER A 11 -4.52 15.84 15.65
CA SER A 11 -4.31 15.71 17.09
C SER A 11 -3.78 17.01 17.68
N THR A 12 -3.87 17.16 19.00
CA THR A 12 -3.09 18.18 19.70
C THR A 12 -1.61 17.78 19.72
N MET A 13 -0.69 18.75 19.58
CA MET A 13 0.75 18.45 19.45
C MET A 13 1.48 18.34 20.79
N GLU A 14 1.14 19.19 21.76
CA GLU A 14 1.93 19.33 23.00
C GLU A 14 1.82 18.11 23.93
N ASP A 15 0.70 17.39 23.90
CA ASP A 15 0.37 16.31 24.83
C ASP A 15 0.30 14.90 24.20
N LEU A 16 0.38 14.80 22.86
CA LEU A 16 0.24 13.55 22.11
C LEU A 16 1.41 13.25 21.15
N GLY A 17 2.58 13.87 21.35
CA GLY A 17 3.73 13.71 20.45
C GLY A 17 4.22 12.26 20.30
N ASN A 18 4.15 11.45 21.35
CA ASN A 18 4.57 10.04 21.30
C ASN A 18 3.53 9.16 20.58
N GLU A 19 2.26 9.39 20.91
CA GLU A 19 1.08 8.77 20.33
C GLU A 19 1.03 9.00 18.82
N ARG A 20 1.16 10.26 18.39
CA ARG A 20 1.16 10.65 16.98
C ARG A 20 2.30 9.97 16.22
N ARG A 21 3.51 9.93 16.78
CA ARG A 21 4.65 9.23 16.18
C ARG A 21 4.38 7.74 16.02
N ALA A 22 3.80 7.10 17.03
CA ALA A 22 3.46 5.68 16.97
C ALA A 22 2.42 5.38 15.88
N VAL A 23 1.41 6.24 15.74
CA VAL A 23 0.40 6.13 14.66
C VAL A 23 1.03 6.29 13.28
N VAL A 24 1.90 7.30 13.09
CA VAL A 24 2.63 7.50 11.82
C VAL A 24 3.41 6.26 11.43
N GLN A 25 4.19 5.68 12.36
CA GLN A 25 4.97 4.48 12.09
C GLN A 25 4.08 3.28 11.76
N GLN A 26 2.96 3.10 12.46
CA GLN A 26 2.01 2.04 12.18
C GLN A 26 1.44 2.17 10.76
N LEU A 27 0.94 3.35 10.38
CA LEU A 27 0.37 3.58 9.06
C LEU A 27 1.39 3.36 7.94
N LEU A 28 2.62 3.83 8.12
CA LEU A 28 3.71 3.60 7.16
C LEU A 28 4.02 2.12 6.98
N SER A 29 4.06 1.34 8.07
CA SER A 29 4.30 -0.11 8.01
C SER A 29 3.21 -0.86 7.24
N MET A 30 1.98 -0.35 7.26
CA MET A 30 0.83 -0.89 6.54
C MET A 30 0.75 -0.40 5.09
N GLY A 31 1.70 0.44 4.64
CA GLY A 31 1.69 1.02 3.29
C GLY A 31 0.63 2.11 3.12
N ILE A 32 0.25 2.78 4.20
CA ILE A 32 -0.62 3.97 4.18
C ILE A 32 0.25 5.21 4.26
N GLU A 33 -0.17 6.28 3.61
CA GLU A 33 0.50 7.57 3.67
C GLU A 33 -0.10 8.42 4.80
N PRO A 34 0.62 8.63 5.90
CA PRO A 34 0.19 9.57 6.93
C PRO A 34 0.42 11.00 6.45
N ILE A 35 -0.60 11.86 6.60
CA ILE A 35 -0.52 13.28 6.32
C ILE A 35 -0.62 14.06 7.63
N ASN A 36 0.39 14.89 7.85
CA ASN A 36 0.64 15.62 9.07
C ASN A 36 0.92 17.09 8.73
N ALA A 37 0.36 18.03 9.50
CA ALA A 37 0.59 19.45 9.26
C ALA A 37 2.07 19.85 9.38
N GLU A 38 2.83 19.20 10.27
CA GLU A 38 4.25 19.47 10.50
C GLU A 38 5.18 19.05 9.34
N ASP A 39 4.76 18.09 8.52
CA ASP A 39 5.55 17.55 7.41
C ASP A 39 5.23 18.24 6.07
N MET A 40 4.28 19.19 6.08
CA MET A 40 3.84 19.89 4.87
C MET A 40 4.92 20.83 4.34
N SER A 41 5.14 20.78 3.03
CA SER A 41 6.11 21.66 2.38
C SER A 41 5.62 23.11 2.35
N PRO A 42 6.51 24.11 2.53
CA PRO A 42 6.13 25.51 2.39
C PRO A 42 5.83 25.83 0.92
N VAL A 43 4.54 25.95 0.59
CA VAL A 43 4.04 26.16 -0.79
C VAL A 43 3.53 27.57 -1.07
N GLY A 44 3.83 28.54 -0.18
CA GLY A 44 3.44 29.94 -0.33
C GLY A 44 1.93 30.22 -0.18
N ARG A 45 1.19 29.28 0.42
CA ARG A 45 -0.25 29.42 0.74
C ARG A 45 -0.48 29.58 2.25
N PRO A 46 -1.59 30.21 2.68
CA PRO A 46 -1.97 30.26 4.09
C PRO A 46 -2.08 28.86 4.69
N SER A 47 -1.68 28.70 5.96
CA SER A 47 -1.65 27.39 6.63
C SER A 47 -2.99 26.65 6.57
N TRP A 48 -4.10 27.37 6.79
CA TRP A 48 -5.43 26.78 6.74
C TRP A 48 -5.80 26.26 5.34
N GLU A 49 -5.49 27.02 4.28
CA GLU A 49 -5.76 26.58 2.90
C GLU A 49 -4.97 25.33 2.55
N THR A 50 -3.72 25.24 3.00
CA THR A 50 -2.88 24.04 2.83
C THR A 50 -3.48 22.86 3.59
N ILE A 51 -3.80 23.02 4.88
CA ILE A 51 -4.39 21.95 5.71
C ILE A 51 -5.72 21.46 5.13
N ARG A 52 -6.62 22.38 4.76
CA ARG A 52 -7.91 22.04 4.15
C ARG A 52 -7.73 21.25 2.87
N SER A 53 -6.83 21.70 1.98
CA SER A 53 -6.57 21.00 0.72
C SER A 53 -6.01 19.59 0.96
N GLU A 54 -5.16 19.41 1.97
CA GLU A 54 -4.62 18.10 2.32
C GLU A 54 -5.68 17.17 2.92
N ILE A 55 -6.58 17.67 3.77
CA ILE A 55 -7.74 16.92 4.26
C ILE A 55 -8.63 16.48 3.10
N GLU A 56 -8.92 17.39 2.17
CA GLU A 56 -9.74 17.11 0.98
C GLU A 56 -9.11 16.00 0.11
N GLN A 57 -7.79 15.93 0.03
CA GLN A 57 -7.08 14.89 -0.72
C GLN A 57 -6.82 13.59 0.06
N CYS A 58 -7.18 13.53 1.34
CA CYS A 58 -7.09 12.32 2.15
C CYS A 58 -8.34 11.45 1.99
N HIS A 59 -8.15 10.15 2.20
CA HIS A 59 -9.21 9.14 2.18
C HIS A 59 -9.77 8.91 3.60
N LEU A 60 -8.87 8.94 4.59
CA LEU A 60 -9.17 8.72 6.01
C LEU A 60 -8.83 9.96 6.83
N PHE A 61 -9.56 10.16 7.92
CA PHE A 61 -9.28 11.17 8.92
C PHE A 61 -9.13 10.52 10.28
N VAL A 62 -7.90 10.45 10.80
CA VAL A 62 -7.59 9.90 12.12
C VAL A 62 -7.62 11.03 13.14
N LEU A 63 -8.65 11.05 13.99
CA LEU A 63 -8.81 12.02 15.06
C LEU A 63 -8.28 11.45 16.37
N ILE A 64 -7.34 12.13 17.01
CA ILE A 64 -6.77 11.75 18.31
C ILE A 64 -7.01 12.90 19.29
N LEU A 65 -7.89 12.68 20.27
CA LEU A 65 -8.19 13.68 21.32
C LEU A 65 -7.46 13.37 22.62
N GLY A 66 -6.71 14.36 23.11
CA GLY A 66 -5.84 14.23 24.29
C GLY A 66 -6.40 14.87 25.56
N ASP A 67 -5.47 15.41 26.36
CA ASP A 67 -5.72 16.06 27.64
C ASP A 67 -6.15 17.53 27.49
N ARG A 68 -6.03 18.11 26.30
CA ARG A 68 -6.28 19.53 26.02
C ARG A 68 -7.21 19.72 24.82
N TYR A 69 -7.88 20.87 24.75
CA TYR A 69 -8.72 21.25 23.60
C TYR A 69 -7.93 21.55 22.32
N GLY A 70 -6.71 22.07 22.45
CA GLY A 70 -5.85 22.51 21.35
C GLY A 70 -5.75 24.03 21.23
N TRP A 71 -4.98 24.50 20.25
CA TRP A 71 -4.74 25.92 20.00
C TRP A 71 -5.86 26.53 19.16
N GLU A 72 -6.33 27.70 19.58
CA GLU A 72 -7.36 28.50 18.88
C GLU A 72 -6.66 29.59 18.06
N PRO A 73 -7.01 29.78 16.77
CA PRO A 73 -6.41 30.84 15.96
C PRO A 73 -6.71 32.24 16.51
N ASP A 74 -5.66 33.03 16.75
CA ASP A 74 -5.80 34.44 17.18
C ASP A 74 -6.13 35.39 16.02
N SER A 75 -5.86 34.96 14.77
CA SER A 75 -6.12 35.72 13.55
C SER A 75 -6.28 34.79 12.34
N GLY A 76 -6.88 35.28 11.25
CA GLY A 76 -7.13 34.49 10.05
C GLY A 76 -8.35 33.58 10.14
N TYR A 77 -8.34 32.48 9.39
CA TYR A 77 -9.47 31.53 9.38
C TYR A 77 -9.61 30.87 10.76
N GLY A 78 -10.86 30.80 11.26
CA GLY A 78 -11.16 30.26 12.58
C GLY A 78 -11.02 31.27 13.73
N ALA A 79 -10.42 32.45 13.50
CA ALA A 79 -10.31 33.46 14.54
C ALA A 79 -11.69 33.98 14.97
N GLY A 80 -11.90 34.10 16.28
CA GLY A 80 -13.17 34.53 16.87
C GLY A 80 -14.28 33.46 16.86
N THR A 81 -14.04 32.27 16.31
CA THR A 81 -15.04 31.17 16.32
C THR A 81 -15.07 30.41 17.65
N GLY A 82 -14.00 30.50 18.44
CA GLY A 82 -13.83 29.70 19.66
C GLY A 82 -13.43 28.23 19.41
N LEU A 83 -13.11 27.88 18.17
CA LEU A 83 -12.76 26.54 17.73
C LEU A 83 -11.23 26.38 17.66
N SER A 84 -10.72 25.27 18.19
CA SER A 84 -9.31 24.92 18.02
C SER A 84 -9.04 24.43 16.60
N VAL A 85 -7.78 24.46 16.17
CA VAL A 85 -7.39 23.94 14.84
C VAL A 85 -7.85 22.49 14.63
N THR A 86 -7.66 21.61 15.62
CA THR A 86 -8.14 20.22 15.58
C THR A 86 -9.65 20.13 15.37
N HIS A 87 -10.42 21.04 15.99
CA HIS A 87 -11.87 21.08 15.80
C HIS A 87 -12.23 21.55 14.38
N LEU A 88 -11.55 22.59 13.87
CA LEU A 88 -11.76 23.07 12.50
C LEU A 88 -11.42 21.98 11.47
N GLU A 89 -10.33 21.23 11.68
CA GLU A 89 -9.95 20.08 10.85
C GLU A 89 -11.04 19.00 10.83
N LEU A 90 -11.63 18.68 11.98
CA LEU A 90 -12.75 17.74 12.08
C LEU A 90 -13.98 18.22 11.29
N GLN A 91 -14.30 19.52 11.37
CA GLN A 91 -15.40 20.10 10.59
C GLN A 91 -15.14 19.97 9.10
N ALA A 92 -13.94 20.33 8.63
CA ALA A 92 -13.54 20.16 7.24
C ALA A 92 -13.61 18.69 6.77
N ALA A 93 -13.20 17.75 7.63
CA ALA A 93 -13.29 16.32 7.33
C ALA A 93 -14.75 15.84 7.20
N ARG A 94 -15.66 16.32 8.06
CA ARG A 94 -17.10 16.02 7.98
C ARG A 94 -17.74 16.63 6.74
N GLU A 95 -17.42 17.89 6.41
CA GLU A 95 -17.87 18.55 5.18
C GLU A 95 -17.43 17.76 3.93
N GLY A 96 -16.19 17.26 3.92
CA GLY A 96 -15.65 16.40 2.86
C GLY A 96 -16.14 14.95 2.91
N THR A 97 -17.07 14.60 3.82
CA THR A 97 -17.59 13.25 4.02
C THR A 97 -16.49 12.20 4.22
N LYS A 98 -15.39 12.58 4.89
CA LYS A 98 -14.26 11.69 5.14
C LYS A 98 -14.64 10.62 6.17
N LEU A 99 -14.06 9.42 6.03
CA LEU A 99 -14.20 8.39 7.04
C LEU A 99 -13.35 8.76 8.27
N VAL A 100 -14.02 9.10 9.37
CA VAL A 100 -13.37 9.53 10.62
C VAL A 100 -13.13 8.33 11.53
N LEU A 101 -11.87 8.09 11.87
CA LEU A 101 -11.44 7.12 12.87
C LEU A 101 -11.08 7.87 14.16
N ALA A 102 -11.96 7.80 15.17
CA ALA A 102 -11.82 8.59 16.40
C ALA A 102 -11.23 7.81 17.58
N PHE A 103 -10.18 8.37 18.18
CA PHE A 103 -9.50 7.82 19.34
C PHE A 103 -9.39 8.86 20.45
N MET A 104 -9.66 8.46 21.68
CA MET A 104 -9.65 9.36 22.82
C MET A 104 -8.70 8.87 23.91
N LYS A 105 -7.75 9.72 24.31
CA LYS A 105 -6.91 9.43 25.47
C LYS A 105 -7.79 9.42 26.71
N LYS A 106 -7.62 8.43 27.59
CA LYS A 106 -8.25 8.44 28.90
C LYS A 106 -7.61 9.54 29.74
N LEU A 107 -8.45 10.45 30.22
CA LEU A 107 -8.01 11.52 31.10
C LEU A 107 -7.58 10.90 32.44
N ARG A 108 -6.41 11.31 32.94
CA ARG A 108 -5.92 10.85 34.23
C ARG A 108 -6.84 11.31 35.36
N TYR A 109 -6.86 10.54 36.45
CA TYR A 109 -7.55 10.96 37.66
C TYR A 109 -7.00 12.32 38.13
N GLY A 110 -7.90 13.29 38.35
CA GLY A 110 -7.54 14.66 38.71
C GLY A 110 -7.06 15.53 37.54
N ALA A 111 -7.27 15.12 36.28
CA ALA A 111 -7.03 15.97 35.13
C ALA A 111 -7.79 17.31 35.26
N ALA A 112 -7.15 18.40 34.82
CA ALA A 112 -7.76 19.71 34.84
C ALA A 112 -9.05 19.72 34.01
N VAL A 113 -10.06 20.42 34.52
CA VAL A 113 -11.31 20.66 33.79
C VAL A 113 -11.01 21.57 32.61
N ASP A 114 -11.31 21.07 31.41
CA ASP A 114 -11.24 21.83 30.16
C ASP A 114 -12.61 21.70 29.49
N VAL A 115 -13.44 22.73 29.67
CA VAL A 115 -14.83 22.75 29.22
C VAL A 115 -14.93 22.55 27.70
N LYS A 116 -13.99 23.13 26.94
CA LYS A 116 -14.01 23.04 25.47
C LYS A 116 -13.57 21.65 25.01
N ARG A 117 -12.51 21.08 25.60
CA ARG A 117 -12.11 19.68 25.38
C ARG A 117 -13.28 18.73 25.65
N ASP A 118 -13.91 18.87 26.81
CA ASP A 118 -15.00 17.97 27.23
C ASP A 118 -16.27 18.17 26.38
N SER A 119 -16.48 19.37 25.82
CA SER A 119 -17.53 19.62 24.83
C SER A 119 -17.23 18.90 23.51
N LEU A 120 -16.03 19.03 22.95
CA LEU A 120 -15.65 18.36 21.71
C LEU A 120 -15.69 16.83 21.86
N ARG A 121 -15.23 16.29 22.99
CA ARG A 121 -15.32 14.85 23.28
C ARG A 121 -16.78 14.35 23.31
N ARG A 122 -17.71 15.16 23.84
CA ARG A 122 -19.15 14.85 23.81
C ARG A 122 -19.72 14.91 22.40
N GLU A 123 -19.37 15.94 21.63
CA GLU A 123 -19.79 16.08 20.23
C GLU A 123 -19.32 14.91 19.36
N VAL A 124 -18.06 14.49 19.49
CA VAL A 124 -17.52 13.34 18.75
C VAL A 124 -18.18 12.03 19.18
N SER A 125 -18.56 11.91 20.46
CA SER A 125 -19.21 10.71 21.01
C SER A 125 -20.74 10.76 20.95
N ASP A 126 -21.32 11.76 20.29
CA ASP A 126 -22.77 11.91 20.22
C ASP A 126 -23.41 10.71 19.52
N TRP A 127 -24.59 10.29 20.00
CA TRP A 127 -25.23 9.07 19.53
C TRP A 127 -25.76 9.17 18.10
N ASP A 128 -26.24 10.35 17.71
CA ASP A 128 -26.91 10.56 16.41
C ASP A 128 -25.94 11.12 15.36
N THR A 129 -25.12 12.08 15.78
CA THR A 129 -24.27 12.89 14.89
C THR A 129 -22.76 12.65 15.07
N GLY A 130 -22.39 11.89 16.09
CA GLY A 130 -21.02 11.54 16.40
C GLY A 130 -20.49 10.37 15.57
N VAL A 131 -19.34 9.85 15.99
CA VAL A 131 -18.73 8.64 15.43
C VAL A 131 -18.37 7.67 16.56
N PHE A 132 -18.37 6.38 16.25
CA PHE A 132 -17.88 5.40 17.21
C PHE A 132 -16.41 5.67 17.51
N ARG A 133 -16.04 5.66 18.80
CA ARG A 133 -14.71 6.02 19.27
C ARG A 133 -14.11 4.93 20.15
N GLN A 134 -12.78 4.80 20.10
CA GLN A 134 -12.05 3.93 21.02
C GLN A 134 -11.22 4.77 22.01
N ASP A 135 -11.21 4.37 23.29
CA ASP A 135 -10.31 4.96 24.27
C ASP A 135 -8.91 4.35 24.19
N PHE A 136 -7.87 5.05 24.60
CA PHE A 136 -6.52 4.52 24.78
C PHE A 136 -5.80 5.19 25.96
N GLU A 137 -4.77 4.55 26.49
CA GLU A 137 -3.90 5.13 27.54
C GLU A 137 -2.48 5.36 27.02
N TRP A 138 -1.96 4.44 26.21
CA TRP A 138 -0.56 4.40 25.80
C TRP A 138 -0.40 4.50 24.28
N ALA A 139 0.77 4.96 23.84
CA ALA A 139 1.07 5.20 22.43
C ALA A 139 1.08 3.91 21.59
N ASP A 140 1.60 2.82 22.15
CA ASP A 140 1.60 1.48 21.54
C ASP A 140 0.17 0.92 21.44
N GLU A 141 -0.65 1.11 22.48
CA GLU A 141 -2.06 0.74 22.47
C GLU A 141 -2.83 1.49 21.37
N LEU A 142 -2.62 2.80 21.24
CA LEU A 142 -3.21 3.62 20.19
C LEU A 142 -2.78 3.12 18.81
N ALA A 143 -1.48 2.90 18.60
CA ALA A 143 -0.97 2.41 17.32
C ALA A 143 -1.62 1.08 16.92
N ARG A 144 -1.76 0.12 17.85
CA ARG A 144 -2.49 -1.13 17.59
C ARG A 144 -3.95 -0.86 17.24
N LYS A 145 -4.66 0.01 17.98
CA LYS A 145 -6.08 0.32 17.70
C LYS A 145 -6.30 0.99 16.34
N VAL A 146 -5.41 1.90 15.94
CA VAL A 146 -5.42 2.49 14.59
C VAL A 146 -5.15 1.40 13.55
N GLY A 147 -4.16 0.56 13.77
CA GLY A 147 -3.88 -0.58 12.91
C GLY A 147 -5.10 -1.49 12.72
N ALA A 148 -5.89 -1.72 13.77
CA ALA A 148 -7.01 -2.66 13.73
C ALA A 148 -8.16 -2.06 12.93
N SER A 149 -8.39 -0.76 13.15
CA SER A 149 -9.38 0.02 12.40
C SER A 149 -9.05 0.02 10.91
N VAL A 150 -7.79 0.26 10.56
CA VAL A 150 -7.31 0.18 9.17
C VAL A 150 -7.48 -1.22 8.59
N THR A 151 -7.11 -2.26 9.33
CA THR A 151 -7.26 -3.66 8.90
C THR A 151 -8.72 -3.96 8.55
N SER A 152 -9.65 -3.50 9.39
CA SER A 152 -11.09 -3.61 9.13
C SER A 152 -11.53 -2.88 7.86
N LEU A 153 -10.90 -1.78 7.46
CA LEU A 153 -11.21 -1.11 6.19
C LEU A 153 -10.96 -2.01 4.97
N PHE A 154 -9.93 -2.85 5.03
CA PHE A 154 -9.57 -3.76 3.92
C PHE A 154 -10.42 -5.04 3.89
N THR A 155 -11.17 -5.34 4.96
CA THR A 155 -11.97 -6.57 5.10
C THR A 155 -13.46 -6.32 5.29
N ASP A 156 -13.91 -5.08 5.41
CA ASP A 156 -15.32 -4.74 5.57
C ASP A 156 -15.84 -4.04 4.32
N ALA A 157 -16.77 -4.70 3.62
CA ALA A 157 -17.35 -4.19 2.38
C ALA A 157 -18.06 -2.84 2.55
N LEU A 158 -18.69 -2.57 3.71
CA LEU A 158 -19.34 -1.29 3.97
C LEU A 158 -18.29 -0.20 4.12
N HIS A 159 -17.21 -0.44 4.87
CA HIS A 159 -16.13 0.52 5.01
C HIS A 159 -15.48 0.85 3.66
N LYS A 160 -15.25 -0.17 2.81
CA LYS A 160 -14.78 0.06 1.43
C LYS A 160 -15.74 0.96 0.65
N GLN A 161 -17.04 0.68 0.72
CA GLN A 161 -18.03 1.51 0.03
C GLN A 161 -18.06 2.95 0.54
N LEU A 162 -17.88 3.17 1.85
CA LEU A 162 -17.80 4.52 2.43
C LEU A 162 -16.60 5.28 1.88
N VAL A 163 -15.42 4.65 1.82
CA VAL A 163 -14.23 5.26 1.22
C VAL A 163 -14.47 5.60 -0.26
N ARG A 164 -14.98 4.65 -1.06
CA ARG A 164 -15.26 4.88 -2.49
C ARG A 164 -16.27 6.02 -2.72
N ARG A 165 -17.29 6.14 -1.87
CA ARG A 165 -18.29 7.23 -1.94
C ARG A 165 -17.65 8.57 -1.59
N ALA A 166 -16.82 8.61 -0.55
CA ALA A 166 -16.10 9.82 -0.16
C ALA A 166 -15.18 10.30 -1.29
N ASP A 167 -14.45 9.38 -1.93
CA ASP A 167 -13.58 9.66 -3.07
C ASP A 167 -14.34 10.22 -4.28
N ALA A 168 -15.48 9.59 -4.62
CA ALA A 168 -16.33 10.03 -5.73
C ALA A 168 -16.91 11.43 -5.50
N THR A 169 -17.27 11.75 -4.25
CA THR A 169 -17.86 13.05 -3.88
C THR A 169 -16.81 14.16 -3.80
N SER A 170 -15.60 13.82 -3.36
CA SER A 170 -14.49 14.80 -3.23
C SER A 170 -13.93 15.25 -4.58
N GLY A 171 -14.26 14.58 -5.69
CA GLY A 171 -13.71 14.88 -7.03
C GLY A 171 -12.21 14.59 -7.19
N VAL A 172 -11.51 14.27 -6.09
CA VAL A 172 -10.06 14.01 -6.02
C VAL A 172 -9.64 12.77 -6.81
N ASN A 173 -10.57 11.87 -7.14
CA ASN A 173 -10.29 10.65 -7.88
C ASN A 173 -11.41 10.27 -8.86
N THR A 174 -12.09 11.26 -9.47
CA THR A 174 -12.99 10.99 -10.61
C THR A 174 -12.16 10.70 -11.84
N ILE A 175 -11.37 9.64 -11.78
CA ILE A 175 -10.60 9.15 -12.90
C ILE A 175 -11.60 8.36 -13.73
N VAL A 176 -12.15 9.04 -14.73
CA VAL A 176 -12.84 8.38 -15.83
C VAL A 176 -11.80 7.48 -16.47
N LEU A 177 -11.83 6.21 -16.06
CA LEU A 177 -11.07 5.16 -16.69
C LEU A 177 -11.38 5.21 -18.18
N ALA A 178 -10.41 5.61 -18.99
CA ALA A 178 -10.54 5.50 -20.43
C ALA A 178 -10.95 4.05 -20.72
N ALA A 179 -11.97 3.86 -21.56
CA ALA A 179 -12.40 2.53 -21.95
C ALA A 179 -11.17 1.74 -22.44
N PRO A 180 -11.00 0.48 -22.00
CA PRO A 180 -9.88 -0.33 -22.44
C PRO A 180 -9.80 -0.29 -23.97
N ARG A 181 -8.65 0.12 -24.50
CA ARG A 181 -8.44 0.16 -25.95
C ARG A 181 -8.12 -1.25 -26.39
N ALA A 182 -8.80 -1.75 -27.42
CA ALA A 182 -8.42 -3.01 -28.07
C ALA A 182 -6.93 -2.93 -28.46
N GLY A 183 -6.12 -3.85 -27.94
CA GLY A 183 -4.68 -3.86 -28.09
C GLY A 183 -4.28 -4.14 -29.53
N ASN A 184 -4.12 -3.08 -30.31
CA ASN A 184 -3.69 -3.16 -31.71
C ASN A 184 -2.28 -2.61 -31.92
N ALA A 185 -1.69 -1.97 -30.90
CA ALA A 185 -0.34 -1.45 -30.98
C ALA A 185 0.66 -2.51 -30.47
N VAL A 186 1.51 -2.99 -31.38
CA VAL A 186 2.73 -3.70 -31.04
C VAL A 186 3.83 -2.65 -30.92
N LEU A 187 4.15 -2.25 -29.68
CA LEU A 187 5.24 -1.32 -29.43
C LEU A 187 6.55 -2.10 -29.40
N LYS A 188 7.58 -1.65 -30.13
CA LYS A 188 8.92 -2.18 -29.97
C LYS A 188 9.44 -1.77 -28.58
N PRO A 189 9.87 -2.72 -27.73
CA PRO A 189 10.43 -2.41 -26.42
C PRO A 189 11.71 -1.59 -26.58
N SER A 190 12.00 -0.73 -25.63
CA SER A 190 13.25 0.05 -25.62
C SER A 190 14.45 -0.76 -25.15
N THR A 191 14.21 -1.93 -24.54
CA THR A 191 15.25 -2.80 -24.02
C THR A 191 14.86 -4.27 -24.06
N GLU A 192 15.86 -5.13 -24.24
CA GLU A 192 15.76 -6.58 -24.02
C GLU A 192 15.99 -6.97 -22.54
N LYS A 193 16.23 -5.99 -21.65
CA LYS A 193 16.29 -6.22 -20.20
C LYS A 193 14.99 -6.87 -19.72
N VAL A 194 15.10 -7.63 -18.63
CA VAL A 194 13.94 -8.23 -17.95
C VAL A 194 13.65 -7.42 -16.69
N LEU A 195 12.40 -6.98 -16.54
CA LEU A 195 11.95 -6.39 -15.28
C LEU A 195 11.50 -7.51 -14.33
N LEU A 196 12.05 -7.52 -13.11
CA LEU A 196 11.51 -8.28 -11.99
C LEU A 196 10.85 -7.31 -10.99
N ALA A 197 9.53 -7.30 -10.99
CA ALA A 197 8.71 -6.43 -10.15
C ALA A 197 8.19 -7.15 -8.90
N GLY A 198 8.22 -6.43 -7.78
CA GLY A 198 7.60 -6.87 -6.52
C GLY A 198 6.59 -5.85 -5.98
N ALA A 199 6.01 -6.18 -4.82
CA ALA A 199 4.88 -5.43 -4.26
C ALA A 199 5.22 -3.95 -4.00
N GLY A 200 6.51 -3.61 -3.82
CA GLY A 200 7.00 -2.24 -3.69
C GLY A 200 6.66 -1.33 -4.87
N MET A 201 6.47 -1.87 -6.08
CA MET A 201 5.97 -1.06 -7.21
C MET A 201 4.49 -0.70 -7.02
N SER A 202 3.68 -1.61 -6.47
CA SER A 202 2.23 -1.48 -6.32
C SER A 202 1.78 -0.77 -5.04
N ILE A 203 2.64 -0.70 -4.01
CA ILE A 203 2.33 -0.01 -2.74
C ILE A 203 2.00 1.46 -2.99
N ALA A 204 2.75 2.14 -3.86
CA ALA A 204 2.47 3.54 -4.22
C ALA A 204 1.14 3.72 -4.98
N ALA A 205 0.67 2.68 -5.66
CA ALA A 205 -0.65 2.67 -6.29
C ALA A 205 -1.78 2.47 -5.27
N GLY A 206 -1.48 2.00 -4.06
CA GLY A 206 -2.46 1.78 -2.99
C GLY A 206 -2.78 0.32 -2.68
N TYR A 207 -2.04 -0.64 -3.27
CA TYR A 207 -2.15 -2.04 -2.88
C TYR A 207 -1.52 -2.31 -1.50
N PRO A 208 -2.06 -3.29 -0.75
CA PRO A 208 -1.62 -3.61 0.60
C PRO A 208 -0.18 -4.17 0.61
N THR A 209 0.52 -3.94 1.71
CA THR A 209 1.82 -4.58 1.95
C THR A 209 1.64 -6.05 2.36
N ALA A 210 2.68 -6.86 2.21
CA ALA A 210 2.69 -8.22 2.75
C ALA A 210 2.44 -8.23 4.28
N LEU A 211 2.93 -7.21 4.99
CA LEU A 211 2.69 -7.07 6.43
C LEU A 211 1.21 -6.84 6.76
N LEU A 212 0.50 -6.04 5.96
CA LEU A 212 -0.95 -5.85 6.11
C LEU A 212 -1.70 -7.16 5.86
N LEU A 213 -1.35 -7.88 4.78
CA LEU A 213 -1.93 -9.20 4.50
C LEU A 213 -1.70 -10.18 5.66
N MET A 214 -0.47 -10.27 6.18
CA MET A 214 -0.17 -11.10 7.35
C MET A 214 -0.96 -10.68 8.58
N GLY A 215 -1.11 -9.38 8.82
CA GLY A 215 -1.91 -8.86 9.93
C GLY A 215 -3.38 -9.26 9.87
N ILE A 216 -3.95 -9.28 8.67
CA ILE A 216 -5.33 -9.72 8.43
C ILE A 216 -5.48 -11.21 8.72
N LEU A 217 -4.62 -12.05 8.15
CA LEU A 217 -4.64 -13.50 8.38
C LEU A 217 -4.43 -13.83 9.88
N ALA A 218 -3.50 -13.13 10.53
CA ALA A 218 -3.24 -13.28 11.95
C ALA A 218 -4.47 -12.91 12.81
N ASN A 219 -5.15 -11.81 12.46
CA ASN A 219 -6.34 -11.38 13.18
C ASN A 219 -7.49 -12.38 13.02
N ASP A 220 -7.67 -12.95 11.84
CA ASP A 220 -8.68 -13.99 11.59
C ASP A 220 -8.42 -15.26 12.41
N LEU A 221 -7.15 -15.65 12.58
CA LEU A 221 -6.76 -16.84 13.33
C LEU A 221 -6.88 -16.67 14.85
N TRP A 222 -6.50 -15.50 15.37
CA TRP A 222 -6.32 -15.28 16.81
C TRP A 222 -7.27 -14.27 17.42
N GLY A 223 -8.12 -13.62 16.63
CA GLY A 223 -9.10 -12.62 17.08
C GLY A 223 -8.48 -11.35 17.68
N GLN A 224 -7.18 -11.14 17.48
CA GLN A 224 -6.44 -9.98 17.96
C GLN A 224 -5.37 -9.56 16.97
N GLN A 225 -5.25 -8.25 16.79
CA GLN A 225 -4.18 -7.71 15.97
C GLN A 225 -2.82 -7.87 16.65
N GLN A 226 -1.89 -8.46 15.90
CA GLN A 226 -0.51 -8.66 16.32
C GLN A 226 0.32 -7.41 16.07
N ASP A 227 1.36 -7.22 16.88
CA ASP A 227 2.34 -6.17 16.65
C ASP A 227 3.11 -6.44 15.34
N ALA A 228 3.42 -5.39 14.58
CA ALA A 228 4.21 -5.51 13.36
C ALA A 228 5.54 -6.26 13.60
N SER A 229 6.19 -6.02 14.73
CA SER A 229 7.43 -6.69 15.12
C SER A 229 7.29 -8.20 15.30
N GLN A 230 6.14 -8.67 15.78
CA GLN A 230 5.85 -10.09 15.94
C GLN A 230 5.62 -10.77 14.59
N LEU A 231 4.95 -10.09 13.66
CA LEU A 231 4.68 -10.60 12.32
C LEU A 231 5.92 -10.61 11.43
N MET A 232 6.83 -9.64 11.60
CA MET A 232 8.07 -9.54 10.81
C MET A 232 9.03 -10.72 10.98
N VAL A 233 8.80 -11.58 11.98
CA VAL A 233 9.59 -12.82 12.19
C VAL A 233 9.19 -13.91 11.18
N TYR A 234 7.97 -13.85 10.64
CA TYR A 234 7.44 -14.84 9.71
C TYR A 234 7.52 -14.36 8.27
N ASN A 235 7.66 -15.31 7.33
CA ASN A 235 7.39 -15.04 5.93
C ASN A 235 5.88 -15.15 5.65
N PHE A 236 5.38 -14.38 4.69
CA PHE A 236 3.97 -14.44 4.31
C PHE A 236 3.52 -15.87 3.97
N SER A 237 4.33 -16.61 3.22
CA SER A 237 4.01 -17.97 2.78
C SER A 237 3.91 -18.99 3.91
N GLU A 238 4.68 -18.81 5.00
CA GLU A 238 4.62 -19.66 6.19
C GLU A 238 3.35 -19.39 6.99
N LEU A 239 3.01 -18.11 7.20
CA LEU A 239 1.77 -17.74 7.89
C LEU A 239 0.53 -18.15 7.07
N ALA A 240 0.59 -17.99 5.75
CA ALA A 240 -0.47 -18.44 4.84
C ALA A 240 -0.64 -19.96 4.89
N ALA A 241 0.44 -20.74 4.98
CA ALA A 241 0.36 -22.20 5.16
C ALA A 241 -0.34 -22.57 6.48
N TYR A 242 -0.03 -21.86 7.56
CA TYR A 242 -0.71 -22.06 8.83
C TYR A 242 -2.20 -21.68 8.75
N TYR A 243 -2.53 -20.56 8.11
CA TYR A 243 -3.92 -20.17 7.87
C TYR A 243 -4.67 -21.21 7.05
N GLU A 244 -4.07 -21.71 5.96
CA GLU A 244 -4.65 -22.76 5.11
C GLU A 244 -4.91 -24.04 5.91
N ALA A 245 -3.99 -24.44 6.79
CA ALA A 245 -4.15 -25.63 7.62
C ALA A 245 -5.32 -25.51 8.63
N VAL A 246 -5.61 -24.30 9.12
CA VAL A 246 -6.65 -24.05 10.12
C VAL A 246 -8.01 -23.74 9.49
N VAL A 247 -8.04 -22.90 8.46
CA VAL A 247 -9.27 -22.32 7.87
C VAL A 247 -9.60 -22.95 6.50
N GLY A 248 -8.59 -23.43 5.77
CA GLY A 248 -8.75 -24.06 4.46
C GLY A 248 -8.37 -23.16 3.28
N ARG A 249 -7.96 -23.82 2.18
CA ARG A 249 -7.44 -23.17 0.97
C ARG A 249 -8.39 -22.17 0.34
N LYS A 250 -9.66 -22.56 0.19
CA LYS A 250 -10.68 -21.72 -0.46
C LYS A 250 -10.88 -20.40 0.30
N GLU A 251 -10.87 -20.44 1.62
CA GLU A 251 -11.04 -19.22 2.41
C GLU A 251 -9.78 -18.36 2.45
N LEU A 252 -8.59 -18.97 2.37
CA LEU A 252 -7.36 -18.22 2.14
C LEU A 252 -7.43 -17.46 0.80
N GLU A 253 -7.81 -18.13 -0.29
CA GLU A 253 -7.95 -17.50 -1.61
C GLU A 253 -8.99 -16.38 -1.61
N ASN A 254 -10.16 -16.62 -1.01
CA ASN A 254 -11.21 -15.61 -0.86
C ASN A 254 -10.71 -14.40 -0.07
N ARG A 255 -10.02 -14.63 1.04
CA ARG A 255 -9.51 -13.55 1.88
C ARG A 255 -8.46 -12.73 1.15
N ILE A 256 -7.53 -13.35 0.43
CA ILE A 256 -6.54 -12.62 -0.37
C ILE A 256 -7.23 -11.81 -1.47
N ALA A 257 -8.19 -12.39 -2.19
CA ALA A 257 -8.94 -11.68 -3.21
C ALA A 257 -9.72 -10.48 -2.64
N GLU A 258 -10.33 -10.65 -1.46
CA GLU A 258 -11.03 -9.58 -0.77
C GLU A 258 -10.09 -8.44 -0.37
N VAL A 259 -8.91 -8.74 0.18
CA VAL A 259 -7.97 -7.69 0.60
C VAL A 259 -7.37 -6.95 -0.60
N LEU A 260 -7.22 -7.62 -1.73
CA LEU A 260 -6.80 -7.02 -3.00
C LEU A 260 -7.90 -6.17 -3.66
N ASP A 261 -9.17 -6.34 -3.29
CA ASP A 261 -10.25 -5.39 -3.57
C ASP A 261 -10.13 -4.18 -2.62
N THR A 262 -9.29 -3.22 -2.99
CA THR A 262 -8.86 -2.12 -2.13
C THR A 262 -10.00 -1.14 -1.79
N PRO A 263 -9.97 -0.47 -0.62
CA PRO A 263 -10.98 0.51 -0.22
C PRO A 263 -11.10 1.70 -1.19
N GLN A 264 -10.00 2.12 -1.78
CA GLN A 264 -9.93 3.20 -2.78
C GLN A 264 -9.72 2.65 -4.18
N ALA A 265 -10.07 3.44 -5.21
CA ALA A 265 -9.75 3.10 -6.58
C ALA A 265 -8.23 3.12 -6.81
N VAL A 266 -7.69 2.08 -7.43
CA VAL A 266 -6.25 1.95 -7.66
C VAL A 266 -5.95 2.01 -9.16
N LEU A 267 -4.92 2.79 -9.52
CA LEU A 267 -4.44 2.92 -10.89
C LEU A 267 -2.96 2.58 -11.02
N PRO A 268 -2.51 2.20 -12.23
CA PRO A 268 -1.09 2.03 -12.49
C PRO A 268 -0.31 3.31 -12.21
N THR A 269 0.80 3.18 -11.48
CA THR A 269 1.69 4.32 -11.22
C THR A 269 2.44 4.73 -12.50
N PRO A 270 3.08 5.92 -12.54
CA PRO A 270 3.98 6.29 -13.63
C PRO A 270 5.04 5.22 -13.96
N ALA A 271 5.59 4.54 -12.94
CA ALA A 271 6.50 3.41 -13.15
C ALA A 271 5.87 2.27 -13.93
N HIS A 272 4.63 1.86 -13.61
CA HIS A 272 3.93 0.82 -14.37
C HIS A 272 3.68 1.25 -15.81
N MET A 273 3.19 2.47 -16.01
CA MET A 273 2.90 3.03 -17.33
C MET A 273 4.13 3.04 -18.22
N LYS A 274 5.29 3.36 -17.67
CA LYS A 274 6.57 3.36 -18.39
C LYS A 274 7.15 1.96 -18.56
N ALA A 275 7.03 1.09 -17.56
CA ALA A 275 7.56 -0.28 -17.59
C ALA A 275 6.98 -1.10 -18.75
N VAL A 276 5.66 -1.03 -18.97
CA VAL A 276 5.00 -1.80 -20.04
C VAL A 276 5.36 -1.34 -21.45
N ARG A 277 6.01 -0.16 -21.58
CA ARG A 277 6.56 0.34 -22.85
C ARG A 277 8.04 0.00 -23.01
N ALA A 278 8.79 0.02 -21.92
CA ALA A 278 10.23 -0.17 -21.95
C ALA A 278 10.62 -1.65 -22.10
N PHE A 279 9.98 -2.54 -21.33
CA PHE A 279 10.39 -3.93 -21.23
C PHE A 279 9.59 -4.82 -22.16
N ARG A 280 10.25 -5.81 -22.79
CA ARG A 280 9.57 -6.89 -23.52
C ARG A 280 8.98 -7.95 -22.60
N ASN A 281 9.69 -8.22 -21.51
CA ASN A 281 9.35 -9.25 -20.54
C ASN A 281 9.31 -8.64 -19.14
N ILE A 282 8.16 -8.76 -18.49
CA ILE A 282 7.97 -8.36 -17.09
C ILE A 282 7.68 -9.63 -16.30
N VAL A 283 8.51 -9.91 -15.32
CA VAL A 283 8.31 -10.97 -14.32
C VAL A 283 7.83 -10.29 -13.05
N THR A 284 6.71 -10.74 -12.49
CA THR A 284 6.15 -10.14 -11.28
C THR A 284 5.74 -11.19 -10.25
N THR A 285 5.90 -10.81 -8.99
CA THR A 285 5.41 -11.55 -7.81
C THR A 285 4.22 -10.83 -7.17
N ASN A 286 3.55 -9.98 -7.95
CA ASN A 286 2.37 -9.24 -7.50
C ASN A 286 1.10 -9.94 -7.97
N TYR A 287 0.10 -9.94 -7.09
CA TYR A 287 -1.23 -10.47 -7.40
C TYR A 287 -2.12 -9.47 -8.15
N ASP A 288 -1.81 -8.18 -8.07
CA ASP A 288 -2.58 -7.08 -8.67
C ASP A 288 -2.50 -7.03 -10.20
N MET A 289 -3.38 -6.24 -10.81
CA MET A 289 -3.54 -6.11 -12.26
C MET A 289 -2.91 -4.83 -12.83
N LEU A 290 -1.96 -4.19 -12.15
CA LEU A 290 -1.50 -2.86 -12.53
C LEU A 290 -0.73 -2.82 -13.85
N PHE A 291 0.01 -3.88 -14.19
CA PHE A 291 0.72 -3.94 -15.47
C PHE A 291 -0.24 -4.14 -16.64
N GLU A 292 -1.18 -5.07 -16.48
CA GLU A 292 -2.24 -5.35 -17.44
C GLU A 292 -3.09 -4.10 -17.68
N ARG A 293 -3.46 -3.41 -16.59
CA ARG A 293 -4.21 -2.16 -16.68
C ARG A 293 -3.39 -1.05 -17.34
N ALA A 294 -2.09 -0.98 -17.09
CA ALA A 294 -1.20 -0.06 -17.78
C ALA A 294 -1.12 -0.34 -19.29
N CYS A 295 -1.16 -1.61 -19.70
CA CYS A 295 -1.25 -1.99 -21.11
C CYS A 295 -2.58 -1.56 -21.72
N GLU A 296 -3.71 -1.86 -21.07
CA GLU A 296 -5.06 -1.52 -21.52
C GLU A 296 -5.27 -0.02 -21.71
N LEU A 297 -4.83 0.79 -20.75
CA LEU A 297 -4.89 2.25 -20.81
C LEU A 297 -4.05 2.82 -21.96
N GLN A 298 -3.02 2.09 -22.39
CA GLN A 298 -2.10 2.49 -23.45
C GLN A 298 -2.38 1.77 -24.78
N GLY A 299 -3.36 0.87 -24.84
CA GLY A 299 -3.70 0.08 -26.03
C GLY A 299 -2.58 -0.86 -26.48
N LEU A 300 -1.74 -1.34 -25.56
CA LEU A 300 -0.61 -2.21 -25.86
C LEU A 300 -1.06 -3.67 -25.99
N THR A 301 -0.46 -4.38 -26.94
CA THR A 301 -0.64 -5.83 -27.08
C THR A 301 0.20 -6.55 -26.03
N TYR A 302 -0.46 -7.34 -25.18
CA TYR A 302 0.20 -8.08 -24.11
C TYR A 302 -0.40 -9.47 -23.93
N ARG A 303 0.36 -10.37 -23.31
CA ARG A 303 -0.12 -11.65 -22.80
C ARG A 303 0.28 -11.83 -21.35
N VAL A 304 -0.57 -12.49 -20.57
CA VAL A 304 -0.29 -12.88 -19.19
C VAL A 304 -0.02 -14.37 -19.16
N VAL A 305 1.01 -14.78 -18.42
CA VAL A 305 1.42 -16.18 -18.26
C VAL A 305 1.43 -16.49 -16.76
N TYR A 306 0.63 -17.50 -16.36
CA TYR A 306 0.48 -17.95 -14.98
C TYR A 306 1.42 -19.12 -14.65
N PRO A 307 1.63 -19.45 -13.36
CA PRO A 307 2.69 -20.37 -12.94
C PRO A 307 2.58 -21.79 -13.52
N PHE A 308 1.36 -22.26 -13.75
CA PHE A 308 1.07 -23.62 -14.21
C PHE A 308 0.60 -23.69 -15.67
N ASP A 309 0.72 -22.58 -16.42
CA ASP A 309 0.46 -22.58 -17.85
C ASP A 309 1.53 -23.40 -18.60
N ALA A 310 1.26 -23.71 -19.87
CA ALA A 310 2.31 -24.19 -20.78
C ALA A 310 3.37 -23.11 -20.99
N ALA A 311 4.63 -23.51 -21.22
CA ALA A 311 5.67 -22.53 -21.55
C ALA A 311 5.28 -21.75 -22.82
N PRO A 312 5.30 -20.41 -22.76
CA PRO A 312 4.91 -19.60 -23.91
C PRO A 312 5.96 -19.70 -25.02
N GLY A 313 5.50 -19.71 -26.27
CA GLY A 313 6.37 -19.62 -27.45
C GLY A 313 6.98 -18.22 -27.62
N ASP A 314 8.07 -18.16 -28.38
CA ASP A 314 8.88 -16.93 -28.62
C ASP A 314 8.35 -16.05 -29.77
N GLU A 315 7.35 -16.53 -30.51
CA GLU A 315 6.77 -15.85 -31.69
C GLU A 315 5.89 -14.64 -31.35
N PHE A 316 5.59 -14.42 -30.06
CA PHE A 316 4.76 -13.29 -29.65
C PHE A 316 5.54 -11.98 -29.68
N GLU A 317 5.07 -11.04 -30.49
CA GLU A 317 5.72 -9.73 -30.68
C GLU A 317 5.33 -8.69 -29.61
N GLY A 318 4.32 -8.97 -28.78
CA GLY A 318 3.88 -8.08 -27.71
C GLY A 318 4.62 -8.27 -26.38
N LEU A 319 4.18 -7.53 -25.36
CA LEU A 319 4.68 -7.63 -23.99
C LEU A 319 4.26 -8.96 -23.33
N THR A 320 5.20 -9.70 -22.75
CA THR A 320 4.87 -10.87 -21.92
C THR A 320 4.98 -10.53 -20.44
N ILE A 321 3.89 -10.71 -19.70
CA ILE A 321 3.81 -10.54 -18.25
C ILE A 321 3.75 -11.93 -17.59
N TYR A 322 4.84 -12.34 -16.93
CA TYR A 322 4.93 -13.58 -16.16
C TYR A 322 4.52 -13.32 -14.71
N LYS A 323 3.36 -13.83 -14.29
CA LYS A 323 2.88 -13.71 -12.91
C LYS A 323 3.21 -14.99 -12.15
N LEU A 324 4.39 -15.03 -11.56
CA LEU A 324 4.93 -16.23 -10.90
C LEU A 324 4.14 -16.70 -9.67
N VAL A 325 3.28 -15.83 -9.16
CA VAL A 325 2.43 -16.13 -7.99
C VAL A 325 0.93 -16.14 -8.32
N GLY A 326 0.57 -16.12 -9.60
CA GLY A 326 -0.83 -16.04 -10.04
C GLY A 326 -1.41 -14.63 -10.00
N SER A 327 -2.74 -14.52 -10.00
CA SER A 327 -3.45 -13.24 -10.08
C SER A 327 -4.74 -13.24 -9.30
N ALA A 328 -5.10 -12.09 -8.74
CA ALA A 328 -6.38 -11.88 -8.07
C ALA A 328 -7.59 -12.10 -8.99
N LEU A 329 -7.45 -11.88 -10.30
CA LEU A 329 -8.53 -12.16 -11.28
C LEU A 329 -8.71 -13.65 -11.58
N ALA A 330 -7.72 -14.47 -11.25
CA ALA A 330 -7.76 -15.91 -11.43
C ALA A 330 -7.34 -16.60 -10.12
N PRO A 331 -8.19 -16.59 -9.07
CA PRO A 331 -7.80 -17.04 -7.72
C PRO A 331 -7.20 -18.46 -7.67
N HIS A 332 -7.66 -19.35 -8.55
CA HIS A 332 -7.13 -20.72 -8.67
C HIS A 332 -5.66 -20.81 -9.11
N THR A 333 -5.08 -19.71 -9.61
CA THR A 333 -3.66 -19.61 -10.00
C THR A 333 -2.76 -19.13 -8.86
N LEU A 334 -3.35 -18.69 -7.74
CA LEU A 334 -2.61 -18.05 -6.66
C LEU A 334 -1.60 -19.00 -6.02
N ILE A 335 -0.40 -18.51 -5.78
CA ILE A 335 0.65 -19.18 -5.02
C ILE A 335 0.77 -18.41 -3.71
N LEU A 336 0.37 -19.04 -2.62
CA LEU A 336 0.17 -18.37 -1.34
C LEU A 336 1.01 -18.99 -0.23
N THR A 337 1.17 -20.31 -0.22
CA THR A 337 1.77 -21.03 0.91
C THR A 337 3.19 -21.50 0.61
N SER A 338 3.93 -21.86 1.67
CA SER A 338 5.25 -22.50 1.53
C SER A 338 5.19 -23.80 0.74
N ASP A 339 4.04 -24.49 0.76
CA ASP A 339 3.83 -25.78 0.11
C ASP A 339 3.56 -25.63 -1.40
N ASP A 340 3.09 -24.45 -1.83
CA ASP A 340 2.93 -24.14 -3.25
C ASP A 340 4.28 -23.92 -3.95
N LEU A 341 5.27 -23.38 -3.23
CA LEU A 341 6.53 -22.91 -3.84
C LEU A 341 7.30 -24.02 -4.60
N PRO A 342 7.50 -25.24 -4.04
CA PRO A 342 8.22 -26.30 -4.75
C PRO A 342 7.52 -26.74 -6.04
N ARG A 343 6.19 -26.70 -6.09
CA ARG A 343 5.41 -27.07 -7.28
C ARG A 343 5.61 -26.07 -8.40
N VAL A 344 5.64 -24.77 -8.06
CA VAL A 344 5.92 -23.69 -9.02
C VAL A 344 7.33 -23.83 -9.58
N ALA A 345 8.32 -24.10 -8.73
CA ALA A 345 9.72 -24.25 -9.16
C ALA A 345 9.95 -25.40 -10.16
N GLN A 346 9.05 -26.39 -10.19
CA GLN A 346 9.08 -27.51 -11.14
C GLN A 346 8.28 -27.23 -12.43
N GLY A 347 7.56 -26.11 -12.50
CA GLY A 347 6.71 -25.74 -13.63
C GLY A 347 7.49 -25.28 -14.86
N GLN A 348 6.89 -25.47 -16.04
CA GLN A 348 7.52 -25.08 -17.32
C GLN A 348 7.71 -23.56 -17.44
N VAL A 349 6.77 -22.78 -16.91
CA VAL A 349 6.86 -21.30 -16.90
C VAL A 349 8.01 -20.85 -16.02
N PHE A 350 8.22 -21.48 -14.86
CA PHE A 350 9.35 -21.16 -14.00
C PHE A 350 10.68 -21.46 -14.70
N ALA A 351 10.80 -22.60 -15.37
CA ALA A 351 11.98 -22.94 -16.17
C ALA A 351 12.23 -21.93 -17.31
N LYS A 352 11.18 -21.48 -18.01
CA LYS A 352 11.28 -20.44 -19.05
C LYS A 352 11.75 -19.10 -18.47
N VAL A 353 11.23 -18.70 -17.32
CA VAL A 353 11.65 -17.47 -16.64
C VAL A 353 13.08 -17.58 -16.11
N GLN A 354 13.48 -18.75 -15.63
CA GLN A 354 14.85 -19.02 -15.21
C GLN A 354 15.83 -18.87 -16.38
N ASP A 355 15.49 -19.45 -17.54
CA ASP A 355 16.27 -19.30 -18.78
C ASP A 355 16.34 -17.84 -19.23
N LEU A 356 15.21 -17.12 -19.17
CA LEU A 356 15.13 -15.70 -19.50
C LEU A 356 16.05 -14.87 -18.59
N ILE A 357 16.03 -15.10 -17.27
CA ILE A 357 16.89 -14.39 -16.30
C ILE A 357 18.36 -14.76 -16.45
N ALA A 358 18.67 -16.00 -16.83
CA ALA A 358 20.04 -16.47 -17.03
C ALA A 358 20.73 -15.75 -18.19
N HIS A 359 19.99 -15.47 -19.27
CA HIS A 359 20.53 -14.96 -20.53
C HIS A 359 20.28 -13.48 -20.81
N ASN A 360 19.69 -12.75 -19.86
CA ASN A 360 19.39 -11.33 -20.05
C ASN A 360 19.86 -10.49 -18.87
N GLU A 361 20.09 -9.20 -19.15
CA GLU A 361 20.27 -8.19 -18.11
C GLU A 361 18.96 -7.98 -17.35
N ILE A 362 19.04 -7.79 -16.04
CA ILE A 362 17.84 -7.70 -15.18
C ILE A 362 17.76 -6.38 -14.43
N VAL A 363 16.54 -5.87 -14.29
CA VAL A 363 16.21 -4.73 -13.43
C VAL A 363 15.20 -5.20 -12.40
N VAL A 364 15.53 -5.11 -11.12
CA VAL A 364 14.64 -5.49 -10.01
C VAL A 364 14.12 -4.23 -9.35
N ILE A 365 12.79 -4.11 -9.23
CA ILE A 365 12.15 -2.94 -8.62
C ILE A 365 11.09 -3.41 -7.62
N GLY A 366 11.12 -2.87 -6.40
CA GLY A 366 10.07 -3.09 -5.40
C GLY A 366 9.98 -4.53 -4.86
N HIS A 367 11.01 -5.36 -5.07
CA HIS A 367 11.06 -6.74 -4.60
C HIS A 367 12.05 -6.91 -3.44
N SER A 368 11.69 -7.66 -2.40
CA SER A 368 12.55 -7.85 -1.21
C SER A 368 13.70 -8.84 -1.43
N LEU A 369 13.62 -9.66 -2.48
CA LEU A 369 14.54 -10.77 -2.79
C LEU A 369 14.60 -11.87 -1.70
N ARG A 370 13.64 -11.86 -0.77
CA ARG A 370 13.54 -12.86 0.31
C ARG A 370 12.73 -14.08 -0.07
N ASP A 371 11.89 -13.96 -1.11
CA ASP A 371 11.10 -15.05 -1.64
C ASP A 371 11.98 -16.20 -2.15
N GLY A 372 11.66 -17.43 -1.72
CA GLY A 372 12.44 -18.62 -2.05
C GLY A 372 12.50 -18.93 -3.54
N ASN A 373 11.41 -18.73 -4.27
CA ASN A 373 11.34 -18.97 -5.72
C ASN A 373 12.19 -17.95 -6.47
N VAL A 374 12.11 -16.67 -6.10
CA VAL A 374 12.96 -15.64 -6.70
C VAL A 374 14.44 -15.90 -6.41
N GLN A 375 14.80 -16.36 -5.21
CA GLN A 375 16.19 -16.75 -4.92
C GLN A 375 16.66 -17.92 -5.78
N ILE A 376 15.80 -18.89 -6.10
CA ILE A 376 16.12 -19.98 -7.02
C ILE A 376 16.38 -19.45 -8.43
N LEU A 377 15.53 -18.55 -8.93
CA LEU A 377 15.72 -17.92 -10.24
C LEU A 377 17.07 -17.20 -10.32
N LEU A 378 17.42 -16.42 -9.29
CA LEU A 378 18.62 -15.61 -9.27
C LEU A 378 19.91 -16.41 -9.10
N LYS A 379 19.86 -17.62 -8.52
CA LYS A 379 21.03 -18.52 -8.43
C LYS A 379 21.52 -19.00 -9.80
N HIS A 380 20.64 -19.06 -10.79
CA HIS A 380 20.97 -19.55 -12.14
C HIS A 380 21.38 -18.44 -13.09
N ARG A 381 21.50 -17.22 -12.58
CA ARG A 381 21.87 -16.05 -13.36
C ARG A 381 23.34 -16.12 -13.80
N ASP A 382 23.61 -15.78 -15.06
CA ASP A 382 25.00 -15.54 -15.49
C ASP A 382 25.50 -14.18 -14.98
N SER A 383 26.58 -14.22 -14.21
CA SER A 383 27.27 -13.03 -13.67
C SER A 383 27.76 -12.03 -14.72
N LYS A 384 27.88 -12.43 -16.00
CA LYS A 384 28.31 -11.57 -17.11
C LYS A 384 27.27 -10.54 -17.51
N HIS A 385 25.98 -10.85 -17.36
CA HIS A 385 24.92 -9.90 -17.63
C HIS A 385 24.92 -8.82 -16.54
N GLU A 386 24.36 -7.64 -16.80
CA GLU A 386 24.15 -6.64 -15.77
C GLU A 386 22.93 -6.98 -14.89
N ALA A 387 22.97 -6.58 -13.61
CA ALA A 387 21.84 -6.68 -12.70
C ALA A 387 21.73 -5.40 -11.89
N VAL A 388 20.57 -4.74 -11.98
CA VAL A 388 20.26 -3.50 -11.27
C VAL A 388 19.20 -3.77 -10.23
N TYR A 389 19.41 -3.31 -9.00
CA TYR A 389 18.42 -3.36 -7.93
C TYR A 389 18.02 -1.95 -7.50
N VAL A 390 16.75 -1.62 -7.68
CA VAL A 390 16.20 -0.29 -7.38
C VAL A 390 15.44 -0.35 -6.06
N SER A 391 15.94 0.41 -5.08
CA SER A 391 15.31 0.53 -3.76
C SER A 391 15.58 1.91 -3.16
N PRO A 392 14.59 2.54 -2.49
CA PRO A 392 14.82 3.77 -1.74
C PRO A 392 15.62 3.52 -0.44
N SER A 393 15.65 2.27 0.04
CA SER A 393 16.32 1.84 1.27
C SER A 393 17.84 1.84 1.13
N THR A 394 18.53 2.18 2.22
CA THR A 394 19.98 2.09 2.36
C THR A 394 20.40 1.08 3.43
N ALA A 395 19.51 0.14 3.78
CA ALA A 395 19.80 -0.83 4.83
C ALA A 395 21.00 -1.71 4.43
N ALA A 396 22.01 -1.77 5.30
CA ALA A 396 23.23 -2.56 5.07
C ALA A 396 22.93 -4.06 4.88
N ILE A 397 21.84 -4.57 5.47
CA ILE A 397 21.39 -5.96 5.31
C ILE A 397 21.04 -6.28 3.86
N GLU A 398 20.54 -5.31 3.09
CA GLU A 398 20.26 -5.51 1.68
C GLU A 398 21.56 -5.69 0.88
N ASP A 399 22.68 -5.05 1.26
CA ASP A 399 23.95 -5.16 0.51
C ASP A 399 24.52 -6.60 0.54
N MET A 400 24.27 -7.33 1.63
CA MET A 400 24.63 -8.75 1.74
C MET A 400 23.84 -9.61 0.73
N VAL A 401 22.55 -9.34 0.53
CA VAL A 401 21.72 -10.08 -0.44
C VAL A 401 22.11 -9.69 -1.87
N LEU A 402 22.38 -8.41 -2.11
CA LEU A 402 22.72 -7.89 -3.44
C LEU A 402 24.07 -8.40 -3.93
N SER A 403 25.09 -8.41 -3.07
CA SER A 403 26.43 -8.92 -3.40
C SER A 403 26.42 -10.39 -3.80
N ARG A 404 25.56 -11.21 -3.19
CA ARG A 404 25.40 -12.64 -3.52
C ARG A 404 25.02 -12.88 -4.98
N TYR A 405 24.26 -11.97 -5.59
CA TYR A 405 23.75 -12.12 -6.96
C TYR A 405 24.36 -11.12 -7.96
N GLY A 406 25.35 -10.33 -7.51
CA GLY A 406 26.05 -9.35 -8.35
C GLY A 406 25.22 -8.13 -8.74
N PHE A 407 24.28 -7.71 -7.89
CA PHE A 407 23.46 -6.53 -8.17
C PHE A 407 24.22 -5.23 -7.93
N LYS A 408 24.07 -4.29 -8.87
CA LYS A 408 24.36 -2.87 -8.66
C LYS A 408 23.12 -2.20 -8.06
N ARG A 409 23.27 -1.60 -6.88
CA ARG A 409 22.18 -0.85 -6.25
C ARG A 409 22.01 0.51 -6.93
N VAL A 410 20.76 0.90 -7.17
CA VAL A 410 20.36 2.26 -7.53
C VAL A 410 19.39 2.75 -6.46
N ARG A 411 19.77 3.84 -5.79
CA ARG A 411 18.95 4.45 -4.74
C ARG A 411 17.92 5.39 -5.36
N ALA A 412 16.71 4.88 -5.59
CA ALA A 412 15.59 5.66 -6.10
C ALA A 412 14.27 4.98 -5.76
N THR A 413 13.16 5.73 -5.83
CA THR A 413 11.84 5.12 -5.90
C THR A 413 11.62 4.47 -7.27
N ALA A 414 10.60 3.62 -7.38
CA ALA A 414 10.23 3.02 -8.67
C ALA A 414 9.87 4.11 -9.71
N ASP A 415 9.09 5.11 -9.32
CA ASP A 415 8.67 6.20 -10.21
C ASP A 415 9.87 7.07 -10.64
N ASP A 416 10.76 7.44 -9.71
CA ASP A 416 11.94 8.24 -10.04
C ASP A 416 12.88 7.52 -11.00
N PHE A 417 13.17 6.24 -10.72
CA PHE A 417 14.00 5.42 -11.59
C PHE A 417 13.39 5.29 -12.99
N MET A 418 12.11 4.90 -13.08
CA MET A 418 11.44 4.70 -14.36
C MET A 418 11.26 5.99 -15.14
N SER A 419 11.13 7.15 -14.47
CA SER A 419 11.06 8.45 -15.14
C SER A 419 12.29 8.71 -16.02
N THR A 420 13.47 8.32 -15.56
CA THR A 420 14.76 8.49 -16.25
C THR A 420 15.15 7.30 -17.13
N PHE A 421 14.49 6.15 -16.96
CA PHE A 421 14.77 4.95 -17.76
C PHE A 421 14.45 5.18 -19.25
N PRO A 422 15.28 4.69 -20.20
CA PRO A 422 15.03 4.84 -21.63
C PRO A 422 13.67 4.25 -22.02
N ALA A 423 12.85 5.06 -22.71
CA ALA A 423 11.49 4.71 -23.11
C ALA A 423 11.44 3.96 -24.42
#